data_AF-W4RU68-F1
#
_entry.id   AF-W4RU68-F1
#
_cell.length_a   1.000
_cell.length_b   1.000
_cell.length_c   1.000
_cell.angle_alpha   90.00
_cell.angle_beta   90.00
_cell.angle_gamma   90.00
#
_symmetry.space_group_name_H-M   'P 1'
#
loop_
_entity.id
_entity.type
_entity.pdbx_description
1 polymer ?
#
loop_
_entity_poly.entity_id
_entity_poly.type
_entity_poly.pdbx_seq_one_letter_code
_entity_poly.pdbx_strand_id
1 'polypeptide(L)'
;MDEEKKVVEIVLPQAKFIQEPSVKMDEVRTFSEEGLFRGKVQWDQGFDLAAIAQAKIKQEAIDAGVLQKADKNAETVLKEFFGQLRYKVIIDR
;
A
#
# COMPACT_ATOMS: atom_id res chain seq x y z
N MET A 1 -9.45 -25.97 -10.27
CA MET A 1 -10.89 -25.69 -10.36
C MET A 1 -11.59 -26.96 -10.77
N ASP A 2 -12.59 -27.36 -9.99
CA ASP A 2 -13.41 -28.54 -10.25
C ASP A 2 -14.79 -28.06 -10.73
N GLU A 3 -15.04 -28.23 -12.03
CA GLU A 3 -16.27 -27.74 -12.66
C GLU A 3 -17.49 -28.59 -12.32
N GLU A 4 -17.31 -29.90 -12.14
CA GLU A 4 -18.40 -30.83 -11.81
C GLU A 4 -18.91 -30.58 -10.39
N LYS A 5 -17.99 -30.36 -9.43
CA LYS A 5 -18.34 -30.07 -8.04
C LYS A 5 -18.61 -28.58 -7.79
N LYS A 6 -18.39 -27.72 -8.79
CA LYS A 6 -18.45 -26.26 -8.66
C LYS A 6 -17.57 -25.75 -7.51
N VAL A 7 -16.32 -26.21 -7.43
CA VAL A 7 -15.36 -25.79 -6.40
C VAL A 7 -14.14 -25.10 -7.02
N VAL A 8 -13.75 -23.97 -6.45
CA VAL A 8 -12.51 -23.25 -6.79
C VAL A 8 -11.60 -23.23 -5.57
N GLU A 9 -10.42 -23.81 -5.71
CA GLU A 9 -9.33 -23.71 -4.72
C GLU A 9 -8.39 -22.60 -5.16
N ILE A 10 -8.10 -21.67 -4.26
CA ILE A 10 -7.26 -20.50 -4.51
C ILE A 10 -6.21 -20.42 -3.41
N VAL A 11 -4.94 -20.40 -3.81
CA VAL A 11 -3.82 -20.07 -2.93
C VAL A 11 -3.70 -18.55 -2.90
N LEU A 12 -4.02 -17.94 -1.75
CA LEU A 12 -3.97 -16.49 -1.59
C LEU A 12 -2.66 -16.08 -0.91
N PRO A 13 -1.74 -15.39 -1.63
CA PRO A 13 -0.50 -14.94 -1.02
C PRO A 13 -0.75 -13.83 0.00
N GLN A 14 0.17 -13.69 0.96
CA GLN A 14 0.13 -12.58 1.93
C GLN A 14 0.24 -11.22 1.25
N ALA A 15 -0.59 -10.27 1.67
CA ALA A 15 -0.55 -8.89 1.20
C ALA A 15 0.81 -8.24 1.50
N LYS A 16 1.32 -7.50 0.51
CA LYS A 16 2.54 -6.69 0.62
C LYS A 16 2.33 -5.34 -0.04
N PHE A 17 3.07 -4.33 0.41
CA PHE A 17 3.14 -3.06 -0.29
C PHE A 17 3.81 -3.26 -1.66
N ILE A 18 3.12 -2.84 -2.73
CA ILE A 18 3.61 -2.98 -4.11
C ILE A 18 4.61 -1.87 -4.44
N GLN A 19 4.44 -0.71 -3.82
CA GLN A 19 5.28 0.46 -3.97
C GLN A 19 5.43 1.21 -2.65
N GLU A 20 6.43 2.08 -2.57
CA GLU A 20 6.55 3.01 -1.45
C GLU A 20 5.51 4.13 -1.52
N PRO A 21 5.14 4.72 -0.36
CA PRO A 21 4.27 5.90 -0.34
C PRO A 21 4.85 7.01 -1.21
N SER A 22 4.03 7.63 -2.04
CA SER A 22 4.48 8.75 -2.87
C SER A 22 4.49 10.05 -2.06
N VAL A 23 5.58 10.81 -2.20
CA VAL A 23 5.67 12.19 -1.71
C VAL A 23 5.74 13.11 -2.93
N LYS A 24 4.83 14.07 -2.99
CA LYS A 24 4.82 15.07 -4.05
C LYS A 24 5.86 16.16 -3.74
N MET A 25 7.08 15.93 -4.20
CA MET A 25 8.19 16.86 -4.00
C MET A 25 7.91 18.26 -4.54
N ASP A 26 7.16 18.37 -5.63
CA ASP A 26 6.80 19.65 -6.25
C ASP A 26 5.88 20.51 -5.36
N GLU A 27 5.21 19.90 -4.38
CA GLU A 27 4.36 20.59 -3.39
C GLU A 27 5.12 20.88 -2.08
N VAL A 28 6.38 20.46 -1.95
CA VAL A 28 7.21 20.68 -0.75
C VAL A 28 7.72 22.12 -0.73
N ARG A 29 7.32 22.88 0.30
CA ARG A 29 7.76 24.27 0.50
C ARG A 29 8.90 24.31 1.51
N THR A 30 10.08 24.75 1.09
CA THR A 30 11.20 25.05 1.99
C THR A 30 11.08 26.48 2.50
N PHE A 31 10.99 26.65 3.82
CA PHE A 31 11.09 27.96 4.46
C PHE A 31 12.52 28.13 5.01
N SER A 32 13.15 29.27 4.73
CA SER A 32 14.46 29.65 5.27
C SER A 32 14.33 31.02 5.92
N GLU A 33 14.89 31.17 7.12
CA GLU A 33 14.89 32.43 7.89
C GLU A 33 15.99 33.41 7.43
N GLU A 34 16.87 33.03 6.48
CA GLU A 34 18.09 33.78 6.13
C GLU A 34 17.90 34.97 5.17
N GLY A 35 16.66 35.30 4.77
CA GLY A 35 16.37 36.50 3.98
C GLY A 35 17.16 36.61 2.66
N LEU A 36 17.57 37.82 2.28
CA LEU A 36 18.21 38.18 1.00
C LEU A 36 19.56 37.49 0.71
N PHE A 37 20.13 36.77 1.68
CA PHE A 37 21.44 36.11 1.55
C PHE A 37 21.35 34.62 1.23
N ARG A 38 20.20 34.14 0.76
CA ARG A 38 19.98 32.72 0.45
C ARG A 38 21.06 32.16 -0.50
N GLY A 39 21.90 31.27 0.02
CA GLY A 39 22.77 30.40 -0.77
C GLY A 39 21.99 29.36 -1.56
N LYS A 40 22.64 28.57 -2.43
CA LYS A 40 21.97 27.50 -3.20
C LYS A 40 21.15 26.59 -2.27
N VAL A 41 19.90 26.29 -2.65
CA VAL A 41 19.02 25.35 -1.94
C VAL A 41 19.74 24.01 -1.77
N GLN A 42 19.94 23.59 -0.53
CA GLN A 42 20.53 22.31 -0.17
C GLN A 42 19.44 21.22 -0.33
N TRP A 43 19.36 20.67 -1.53
CA TRP A 43 18.35 19.67 -1.92
C TRP A 43 18.53 18.31 -1.24
N ASP A 44 19.75 17.99 -0.83
CA ASP A 44 20.10 16.82 -0.01
C ASP A 44 19.24 16.72 1.25
N GLN A 45 19.08 17.84 1.98
CA GLN A 45 18.22 17.90 3.18
C GLN A 45 16.74 17.63 2.85
N GLY A 46 16.25 18.05 1.68
CA GLY A 46 14.87 17.82 1.24
C GLY A 46 14.58 16.36 0.91
N PHE A 47 15.53 15.67 0.27
CA PHE A 47 15.42 14.23 0.00
C PHE A 47 15.42 13.40 1.29
N ASP A 48 16.24 13.77 2.28
CA ASP A 48 16.28 13.11 3.59
C ASP A 48 14.94 13.25 4.34
N LEU A 49 14.33 14.43 4.32
CA LEU A 49 13.04 14.68 4.96
C LEU A 49 11.91 13.88 4.31
N ALA A 50 11.92 13.76 2.98
CA ALA A 50 10.92 12.96 2.27
C ALA A 50 11.07 11.47 2.54
N ALA A 51 12.29 10.95 2.60
CA ALA A 51 12.54 9.56 2.98
C ALA A 51 12.01 9.26 4.39
N ILE A 52 12.22 10.17 5.34
CA ILE A 52 11.66 10.08 6.70
C ILE A 52 10.12 10.08 6.65
N ALA A 53 9.52 10.96 5.85
CA ALA A 53 8.07 11.02 5.69
C ALA A 53 7.50 9.72 5.10
N GLN A 54 8.11 9.17 4.05
CA GLN A 54 7.72 7.90 3.45
C GLN A 54 7.78 6.74 4.46
N ALA A 55 8.86 6.67 5.25
CA ALA A 55 9.00 5.67 6.30
C ALA A 55 7.89 5.78 7.36
N LYS A 56 7.58 7.00 7.80
CA LYS A 56 6.48 7.26 8.77
C LYS A 56 5.12 6.85 8.20
N ILE A 57 4.79 7.25 6.97
CA ILE A 57 3.53 6.89 6.31
C ILE A 57 3.40 5.37 6.20
N LYS A 58 4.48 4.69 5.83
CA LYS A 58 4.50 3.23 5.74
C LYS A 58 4.25 2.58 7.10
N GLN A 59 4.88 3.08 8.16
CA GLN A 59 4.68 2.57 9.51
C GLN A 59 3.24 2.79 9.98
N GLU A 60 2.68 3.97 9.75
CA GLU A 60 1.29 4.26 10.08
C GLU A 60 0.32 3.34 9.33
N ALA A 61 0.58 3.05 8.05
CA ALA A 61 -0.22 2.10 7.28
C ALA A 61 -0.13 0.67 7.83
N ILE A 62 1.04 0.25 8.33
CA ILE A 62 1.20 -1.03 9.03
C ILE A 62 0.38 -1.04 10.32
N ASP A 63 0.51 0.00 11.13
CA ASP A 63 -0.18 0.12 12.43
C ASP A 63 -1.71 0.19 12.26
N ALA A 64 -2.17 0.86 11.20
CA ALA A 64 -3.59 0.94 10.80
C ALA A 64 -4.15 -0.37 10.22
N GLY A 65 -3.31 -1.39 10.07
CA GLY A 65 -3.67 -2.72 9.62
C GLY A 65 -4.03 -2.79 8.12
N VAL A 66 -3.40 -1.98 7.27
CA VAL A 66 -3.73 -1.89 5.84
C VAL A 66 -3.55 -3.24 5.14
N LEU A 67 -2.47 -3.97 5.44
CA LEU A 67 -2.21 -5.28 4.82
C LEU A 67 -3.22 -6.35 5.28
N GLN A 68 -3.58 -6.36 6.57
CA GLN A 68 -4.58 -7.28 7.12
C GLN A 68 -5.97 -7.02 6.51
N LYS A 69 -6.31 -5.74 6.29
CA LYS A 69 -7.53 -5.35 5.57
C LYS A 69 -7.47 -5.80 4.10
N ALA A 70 -6.31 -5.67 3.44
CA ALA A 70 -6.13 -6.12 2.08
C ALA A 70 -6.32 -7.64 1.94
N ASP A 71 -5.75 -8.45 2.84
CA ASP A 71 -5.96 -9.90 2.88
C ASP A 71 -7.44 -10.25 3.02
N LYS A 72 -8.11 -9.64 3.99
CA LYS A 72 -9.54 -9.87 4.24
C LYS A 72 -10.40 -9.46 3.04
N ASN A 73 -10.10 -8.32 2.43
CA ASN A 73 -10.83 -7.81 1.27
C ASN A 73 -10.63 -8.72 0.06
N ALA A 74 -9.41 -9.22 -0.18
CA ALA A 74 -9.14 -10.15 -1.28
C ALA A 74 -9.93 -11.45 -1.10
N GLU A 75 -9.94 -12.01 0.11
CA GLU A 75 -10.75 -13.18 0.45
C GLU A 75 -12.26 -12.94 0.21
N THR A 76 -12.80 -11.81 0.68
CA THR A 76 -14.21 -11.44 0.46
C THR A 76 -14.53 -11.31 -1.03
N VAL A 77 -13.74 -10.54 -1.78
CA VAL A 77 -13.98 -10.29 -3.21
C VAL A 77 -13.96 -11.59 -4.01
N LEU A 78 -12.99 -12.49 -3.74
CA LEU A 78 -12.92 -13.79 -4.42
C LEU A 78 -14.13 -14.66 -4.09
N LYS A 79 -14.52 -14.74 -2.80
CA LYS A 79 -15.70 -15.51 -2.38
C LYS A 79 -16.99 -14.97 -2.99
N GLU A 80 -17.17 -13.67 -3.03
CA GLU A 80 -18.36 -13.03 -3.61
C GLU A 80 -18.42 -13.23 -5.13
N PHE A 81 -17.31 -12.99 -5.84
CA PHE A 81 -17.24 -13.15 -7.29
C PHE A 81 -17.58 -14.57 -7.74
N PHE A 82 -16.93 -15.58 -7.17
CA PHE A 82 -17.20 -16.98 -7.51
C PHE A 82 -18.53 -17.47 -6.94
N GLY A 83 -18.98 -16.92 -5.81
CA GLY A 83 -20.28 -17.21 -5.23
C GLY A 83 -21.44 -16.78 -6.14
N GLN A 84 -21.32 -15.65 -6.83
CA GLN A 84 -22.29 -15.23 -7.86
C GLN A 84 -22.38 -16.23 -9.02
N LEU A 85 -21.26 -16.89 -9.33
CA LEU A 85 -21.18 -17.96 -10.33
C LEU A 85 -21.59 -19.34 -9.78
N ARG A 86 -22.10 -19.39 -8.54
CA ARG A 86 -22.48 -20.60 -7.78
C ARG A 86 -21.31 -21.57 -7.52
N TYR A 87 -20.09 -21.06 -7.48
CA TYR A 87 -18.92 -21.82 -7.07
C TYR A 87 -18.68 -21.66 -5.56
N LYS A 88 -18.27 -22.76 -4.92
CA LYS A 88 -17.71 -22.75 -3.56
C LYS A 88 -16.22 -22.44 -3.64
N VAL A 89 -15.77 -21.43 -2.91
CA VAL A 89 -14.34 -21.07 -2.85
C VAL A 89 -13.72 -21.64 -1.58
N ILE A 90 -12.58 -22.33 -1.76
CA ILE A 90 -11.68 -22.76 -0.69
C ILE A 90 -10.42 -21.90 -0.83
N ILE A 91 -10.06 -21.21 0.24
CA ILE A 91 -8.86 -20.37 0.28
C ILE A 91 -7.82 -21.07 1.14
N ASP A 92 -6.67 -21.33 0.54
CA ASP A 92 -5.48 -21.84 1.20
C ASP A 92 -4.48 -20.69 1.39
N ARG A 93 -3.78 -20.69 2.53
CA ARG A 93 -2.78 -19.68 2.91
C ARG A 93 -1.41 -20.31 3.12
#